data_AF-A0A7W3N1C7-F1
#
_entry.id   AF-A0A7W3N1C7-F1
#
_cell.length_a   1.000
_cell.length_b   1.000
_cell.length_c   1.000
_cell.angle_alpha   90.00
_cell.angle_beta   90.00
_cell.angle_gamma   90.00
#
_symmetry.space_group_name_H-M   'P 1'
#
loop_
_entity.id
_entity.type
_entity.pdbx_description
1 polymer ?
#
loop_
_entity_poly.entity_id
_entity_poly.type
_entity_poly.pdbx_seq_one_letter_code
_entity_poly.pdbx_strand_id
1 'polypeptide(L)'
;MRWWRRRWVWWTAGIVLALVVLLLWPTTAVAIYYTASNARSARQTAEAALRPVDHNEAVQRRTHELTEQGQVTDRFTAAVARLGETSPAVRLGGVHALAGIADDAPAMRQTCINVLCAYLRLPYTPDPGSLDNDQQTAMTTEEREAHERRRAEFRGRCEVRYTIIRLIGNHLRLPVGDPRSWQGHDFDFTGVIFDGGDLHGACFTAGTISFARATFTDGFDFRSASFLWWPGRLRRRDVLRRPG
;
A
#
# COMPACT_ATOMS: atom_id res chain seq x y z
N MET A 1 -96.37 -18.32 42.03
CA MET A 1 -95.93 -18.94 40.77
C MET A 1 -94.91 -18.13 39.94
N ARG A 2 -94.26 -17.07 40.48
CA ARG A 2 -93.30 -16.23 39.72
C ARG A 2 -91.81 -16.64 39.83
N TRP A 3 -91.45 -17.48 40.79
CA TRP A 3 -90.04 -17.79 41.11
C TRP A 3 -89.41 -18.83 40.15
N TRP A 4 -90.19 -19.81 39.68
CA TRP A 4 -89.73 -20.85 38.75
C TRP A 4 -89.44 -20.31 37.34
N ARG A 5 -90.22 -19.34 36.85
CA ARG A 5 -89.99 -18.71 35.54
C ARG A 5 -88.66 -17.95 35.46
N ARG A 6 -88.25 -17.27 36.55
CA ARG A 6 -86.93 -16.60 36.59
C ARG A 6 -85.79 -17.61 36.52
N ARG A 7 -85.85 -18.69 37.30
CA ARG A 7 -84.81 -19.72 37.34
C ARG A 7 -84.64 -20.45 36.00
N TRP A 8 -85.73 -20.64 35.25
CA TRP A 8 -85.73 -21.21 33.92
C TRP A 8 -85.06 -20.30 32.87
N VAL A 9 -85.32 -18.99 32.94
CA VAL A 9 -84.70 -17.98 32.04
C VAL A 9 -83.19 -17.88 32.25
N TRP A 10 -82.70 -17.95 33.49
CA TRP A 10 -81.26 -17.96 33.76
C TRP A 10 -80.57 -19.24 33.26
N TRP A 11 -81.27 -20.38 33.30
CA TRP A 11 -80.75 -21.65 32.81
C TRP A 11 -80.61 -21.68 31.28
N THR A 12 -81.63 -21.18 30.56
CA THR A 12 -81.57 -21.10 29.09
C THR A 12 -80.56 -20.05 28.62
N ALA A 13 -80.42 -18.91 29.31
CA ALA A 13 -79.41 -17.91 29.02
C ALA A 13 -77.97 -18.46 29.17
N GLY A 14 -77.72 -19.28 30.20
CA GLY A 14 -76.42 -19.92 30.41
C GLY A 14 -76.05 -20.92 29.30
N ILE A 15 -77.01 -21.72 28.83
CA ILE A 15 -76.80 -22.67 27.72
C ILE A 15 -76.51 -21.93 26.41
N VAL A 16 -77.27 -20.87 26.11
CA VAL A 16 -77.06 -20.07 24.90
C VAL A 16 -75.67 -19.42 24.91
N LEU A 17 -75.23 -18.88 26.05
CA LEU A 17 -73.89 -18.31 26.19
C LEU A 17 -72.80 -19.37 25.97
N ALA A 18 -72.96 -20.56 26.56
CA ALA A 18 -72.01 -21.66 26.39
C ALA A 18 -71.90 -22.11 24.94
N LEU A 19 -73.03 -22.23 24.22
CA LEU A 19 -73.04 -22.58 22.79
C LEU A 19 -72.38 -21.51 21.92
N VAL A 20 -72.60 -20.23 22.22
CA VAL A 20 -71.97 -19.11 21.52
C VAL A 20 -70.44 -19.14 21.70
N VAL A 21 -69.97 -19.36 22.93
CA VAL A 21 -68.53 -19.50 23.22
C VAL A 21 -67.92 -20.70 22.48
N LEU A 22 -68.63 -21.83 22.45
CA LEU A 22 -68.18 -23.07 21.80
C LEU A 22 -68.13 -22.94 20.27
N LEU A 23 -69.00 -22.11 19.68
CA LEU A 23 -68.98 -21.76 18.25
C LEU A 23 -67.93 -20.70 17.87
N LEU A 24 -67.56 -19.82 18.80
CA LEU A 24 -66.55 -18.76 18.60
C LEU A 24 -65.11 -19.23 18.87
N TRP A 25 -64.93 -20.29 19.69
CA TRP A 25 -63.59 -20.82 19.99
C TRP A 25 -62.85 -21.34 18.74
N PRO A 26 -63.47 -22.12 17.83
CA PRO A 26 -62.79 -22.65 16.66
C PRO A 26 -62.35 -21.53 15.71
N THR A 27 -63.17 -20.49 15.54
CA THR A 27 -62.87 -19.38 14.63
C THR A 27 -61.71 -18.53 15.15
N THR A 28 -61.66 -18.26 16.46
CA THR A 28 -60.55 -17.55 17.09
C THR A 28 -59.26 -18.38 17.06
N ALA A 29 -59.32 -19.67 17.36
CA ALA A 29 -58.18 -20.57 17.27
C ALA A 29 -57.63 -20.67 15.82
N VAL A 30 -58.51 -20.76 14.83
CA VAL A 30 -58.16 -20.76 13.42
C VAL A 30 -57.53 -19.43 12.99
N ALA A 31 -58.11 -18.29 13.38
CA ALA A 31 -57.55 -16.96 13.10
C ALA A 31 -56.14 -16.79 13.70
N ILE A 32 -55.94 -17.25 14.95
CA ILE A 32 -54.62 -17.24 15.61
C ILE A 32 -53.63 -18.17 14.88
N TYR A 33 -54.07 -19.35 14.45
CA TYR A 33 -53.23 -20.28 13.70
C TYR A 33 -52.78 -19.69 12.35
N TYR A 34 -53.71 -19.12 11.58
CA TYR A 34 -53.41 -18.51 10.28
C TYR A 34 -52.52 -17.27 10.40
N THR A 35 -52.72 -16.44 11.42
CA THR A 35 -51.84 -15.28 11.66
C THR A 35 -50.44 -15.72 12.09
N ALA A 36 -50.33 -16.74 12.96
CA ALA A 36 -49.04 -17.29 13.37
C ALA A 36 -48.31 -18.05 12.26
N SER A 37 -49.03 -18.69 11.32
CA SER A 37 -48.42 -19.35 10.15
C SER A 37 -47.96 -18.32 9.13
N ASN A 38 -48.78 -17.31 8.80
CA ASN A 38 -48.39 -16.22 7.91
C ASN A 38 -47.18 -15.45 8.43
N ALA A 39 -47.09 -15.20 9.74
CA ALA A 39 -45.93 -14.54 10.34
C ALA A 39 -44.63 -15.35 10.17
N ARG A 40 -44.71 -16.69 10.26
CA ARG A 40 -43.56 -17.58 10.03
C ARG A 40 -43.15 -17.61 8.56
N SER A 41 -44.12 -17.70 7.65
CA SER A 41 -43.86 -17.65 6.20
C SER A 41 -43.25 -16.30 5.79
N ALA A 42 -43.75 -15.18 6.34
CA ALA A 42 -43.23 -13.85 6.08
C ALA A 42 -41.80 -13.67 6.60
N ARG A 43 -41.45 -14.27 7.75
CA ARG A 43 -40.06 -14.26 8.25
C ARG A 43 -39.12 -15.07 7.37
N GLN A 44 -39.55 -16.26 6.94
CA GLN A 44 -38.74 -17.10 6.05
C GLN A 44 -38.50 -16.45 4.69
N THR A 45 -39.49 -15.78 4.12
CA THR A 45 -39.32 -15.04 2.86
C THR A 45 -38.43 -13.83 3.04
N ALA A 46 -38.53 -13.10 4.16
CA ALA A 46 -37.63 -11.99 4.48
C ALA A 46 -36.17 -12.46 4.63
N GLU A 47 -35.92 -13.52 5.41
CA GLU A 47 -34.59 -14.09 5.61
C GLU A 47 -34.01 -14.66 4.30
N ALA A 48 -34.83 -15.33 3.49
CA ALA A 48 -34.42 -15.85 2.19
C ALA A 48 -34.10 -14.73 1.19
N ALA A 49 -34.78 -13.58 1.29
CA ALA A 49 -34.50 -12.40 0.47
C ALA A 49 -33.23 -11.65 0.91
N LEU A 50 -32.86 -11.72 2.21
CA LEU A 50 -31.65 -11.09 2.76
C LEU A 50 -30.36 -11.89 2.49
N ARG A 51 -30.42 -13.23 2.53
CA ARG A 51 -29.27 -14.12 2.24
C ARG A 51 -28.48 -13.78 0.97
N PRO A 52 -29.12 -13.56 -0.20
CA PRO A 52 -28.38 -13.20 -1.41
C PRO A 52 -27.75 -11.82 -1.32
N VAL A 53 -28.32 -10.87 -0.56
CA VAL A 53 -27.74 -9.53 -0.39
C VAL A 53 -26.43 -9.63 0.40
N ASP A 54 -26.44 -10.30 1.56
CA ASP A 54 -25.22 -10.49 2.37
C ASP A 54 -24.13 -11.25 1.60
N HIS A 55 -24.53 -12.27 0.85
CA HIS A 55 -23.61 -13.03 0.02
C HIS A 55 -23.04 -12.17 -1.11
N ASN A 56 -23.87 -11.40 -1.81
CA ASN A 56 -23.44 -10.53 -2.89
C ASN A 56 -22.53 -9.40 -2.39
N GLU A 57 -22.81 -8.80 -1.23
CA GLU A 57 -21.93 -7.81 -0.62
C GLU A 57 -20.57 -8.42 -0.26
N ALA A 58 -20.55 -9.62 0.32
CA ALA A 58 -19.30 -10.30 0.67
C ALA A 58 -18.49 -10.72 -0.57
N VAL A 59 -19.16 -11.10 -1.65
CA VAL A 59 -18.53 -11.38 -2.94
C VAL A 59 -18.02 -10.08 -3.56
N GLN A 60 -18.80 -9.01 -3.57
CA GLN A 60 -18.42 -7.69 -4.09
C GLN A 60 -17.21 -7.11 -3.36
N ARG A 61 -17.18 -7.19 -2.02
CA ARG A 61 -16.00 -6.75 -1.24
C ARG A 61 -14.76 -7.53 -1.63
N ARG A 62 -14.86 -8.86 -1.71
CA ARG A 62 -13.75 -9.71 -2.15
C ARG A 62 -13.30 -9.42 -3.58
N THR A 63 -14.23 -9.23 -4.52
CA THR A 63 -13.87 -8.91 -5.90
C THR A 63 -13.24 -7.53 -6.00
N HIS A 64 -13.71 -6.54 -5.23
CA HIS A 64 -13.10 -5.21 -5.16
C HIS A 64 -11.67 -5.31 -4.61
N GLU A 65 -11.47 -5.98 -3.48
CA GLU A 65 -10.14 -6.20 -2.87
C GLU A 65 -9.17 -6.90 -3.83
N LEU A 66 -9.60 -7.99 -4.48
CA LEU A 66 -8.78 -8.71 -5.46
C LEU A 66 -8.45 -7.85 -6.69
N THR A 67 -9.40 -7.02 -7.14
CA THR A 67 -9.19 -6.11 -8.26
C THR A 67 -8.19 -5.02 -7.91
N GLU A 68 -8.30 -4.43 -6.71
CA GLU A 68 -7.34 -3.43 -6.22
C GLU A 68 -5.93 -4.03 -6.11
N GLN A 69 -5.80 -5.22 -5.53
CA GLN A 69 -4.52 -5.93 -5.44
C GLN A 69 -3.91 -6.23 -6.81
N GLY A 70 -4.74 -6.67 -7.76
CA GLY A 70 -4.32 -6.88 -9.16
C GLY A 70 -3.80 -5.59 -9.80
N GLN A 71 -4.54 -4.50 -9.67
CA GLN A 71 -4.14 -3.19 -10.22
C GLN A 71 -2.83 -2.67 -9.65
N VAL A 72 -2.58 -2.84 -8.35
CA VAL A 72 -1.31 -2.43 -7.74
C VAL A 72 -0.16 -3.30 -8.30
N THR A 73 -0.36 -4.60 -8.44
CA THR A 73 0.63 -5.53 -9.00
C THR A 73 0.97 -5.20 -10.46
N ASP A 74 -0.03 -4.87 -11.27
CA ASP A 74 0.16 -4.48 -12.68
C ASP A 74 0.91 -3.15 -12.79
N ARG A 75 0.53 -2.14 -11.99
CA ARG A 75 1.23 -0.86 -11.91
C ARG A 75 2.69 -1.05 -11.49
N PHE A 76 2.94 -1.92 -10.52
CA PHE A 76 4.29 -2.24 -10.06
C PHE A 76 5.12 -2.87 -11.18
N THR A 77 4.57 -3.88 -11.86
CA THR A 77 5.26 -4.56 -12.96
C THR A 77 5.60 -3.59 -14.09
N ALA A 78 4.67 -2.71 -14.46
CA ALA A 78 4.90 -1.67 -15.45
C ALA A 78 5.97 -0.66 -15.02
N ALA A 79 6.00 -0.26 -13.74
CA ALA A 79 6.99 0.67 -13.21
C ALA A 79 8.41 0.06 -13.22
N VAL A 80 8.54 -1.21 -12.83
CA VAL A 80 9.81 -1.95 -12.89
C VAL A 80 10.30 -2.08 -14.33
N ALA A 81 9.41 -2.39 -15.28
CA ALA A 81 9.77 -2.46 -16.70
C ALA A 81 10.32 -1.13 -17.22
N ARG A 82 9.65 -0.01 -16.91
CA ARG A 82 10.11 1.35 -17.28
C ARG A 82 11.47 1.70 -16.67
N LEU A 83 11.76 1.24 -15.44
CA LEU A 83 13.04 1.47 -14.79
C LEU A 83 14.22 0.75 -15.49
N GLY A 84 13.91 -0.36 -16.17
CA GLY A 84 14.87 -1.15 -16.96
C GLY A 84 15.12 -0.65 -18.38
N GLU A 85 14.39 0.37 -18.84
CA GLU A 85 14.53 0.93 -20.19
C GLU A 85 15.85 1.68 -20.37
N THR A 86 16.32 1.79 -21.62
CA THR A 86 17.57 2.51 -21.94
C THR A 86 17.41 4.02 -21.78
N SER A 87 16.23 4.56 -22.09
CA SER A 87 15.97 6.00 -22.06
C SER A 87 15.93 6.53 -20.61
N PRO A 88 16.80 7.49 -20.23
CA PRO A 88 16.79 8.09 -18.90
C PRO A 88 15.42 8.67 -18.50
N ALA A 89 14.70 9.27 -19.45
CA ALA A 89 13.37 9.85 -19.21
C ALA A 89 12.34 8.78 -18.83
N VAL A 90 12.36 7.63 -19.49
CA VAL A 90 11.44 6.51 -19.17
C VAL A 90 11.77 5.91 -17.80
N ARG A 91 13.07 5.78 -17.50
CA ARG A 91 13.53 5.31 -16.19
C ARG A 91 13.11 6.23 -15.05
N LEU A 92 13.21 7.54 -15.23
CA LEU A 92 12.69 8.54 -14.27
C LEU A 92 11.19 8.36 -14.04
N GLY A 93 10.42 8.10 -15.09
CA GLY A 93 9.00 7.74 -14.98
C GLY A 93 8.77 6.47 -14.16
N GLY A 94 9.62 5.45 -14.33
CA GLY A 94 9.61 4.23 -13.51
C GLY A 94 9.91 4.49 -12.04
N VAL A 95 10.94 5.31 -11.74
CA VAL A 95 11.30 5.70 -10.37
C VAL A 95 10.14 6.41 -9.67
N HIS A 96 9.53 7.41 -10.32
CA HIS A 96 8.40 8.13 -9.75
C HIS A 96 7.16 7.25 -9.58
N ALA A 97 6.90 6.33 -10.51
CA ALA A 97 5.81 5.38 -10.37
C ALA A 97 6.03 4.42 -9.18
N LEU A 98 7.24 3.91 -8.98
CA LEU A 98 7.56 3.06 -7.82
C LEU A 98 7.37 3.81 -6.49
N ALA A 99 7.80 5.08 -6.42
CA ALA A 99 7.56 5.90 -5.23
C ALA A 99 6.07 6.15 -4.99
N GLY A 100 5.30 6.47 -6.03
CA GLY A 100 3.85 6.63 -5.91
C GLY A 100 3.14 5.34 -5.46
N ILE A 101 3.55 4.18 -5.97
CA ILE A 101 3.02 2.88 -5.50
C ILE A 101 3.38 2.65 -4.03
N ALA A 102 4.59 3.00 -3.61
CA ALA A 102 5.02 2.88 -2.22
C ALA A 102 4.18 3.75 -1.28
N ASP A 103 3.73 4.91 -1.75
CA ASP A 103 2.87 5.82 -1.01
C ASP A 103 1.41 5.32 -0.97
N ASP A 104 0.85 4.93 -2.12
CA ASP A 104 -0.53 4.46 -2.26
C ASP A 104 -0.78 3.09 -1.60
N ALA A 105 0.21 2.20 -1.62
CA ALA A 105 0.09 0.82 -1.15
C ALA A 105 1.18 0.49 -0.11
N PRO A 106 0.94 0.76 1.19
CA PRO A 106 1.91 0.52 2.25
C PRO A 106 2.44 -0.91 2.30
N ALA A 107 1.61 -1.91 1.96
CA ALA A 107 2.01 -3.31 1.89
C ALA A 107 3.11 -3.59 0.84
N MET A 108 3.24 -2.75 -0.19
CA MET A 108 4.26 -2.87 -1.24
C MET A 108 5.44 -1.92 -1.06
N ARG A 109 5.43 -1.07 -0.04
CA ARG A 109 6.45 -0.04 0.20
C ARG A 109 7.85 -0.63 0.30
N GLN A 110 8.04 -1.66 1.11
CA GLN A 110 9.35 -2.33 1.22
C GLN A 110 9.81 -2.91 -0.12
N THR A 111 8.91 -3.48 -0.91
CA THR A 111 9.22 -4.02 -2.24
C THR A 111 9.67 -2.93 -3.19
N CYS A 112 8.97 -1.79 -3.24
CA CYS A 112 9.39 -0.63 -4.04
C CYS A 112 10.76 -0.09 -3.59
N ILE A 113 10.97 0.06 -2.28
CA ILE A 113 12.26 0.50 -1.71
C ILE A 113 13.38 -0.46 -2.11
N ASN A 114 13.14 -1.77 -2.05
CA ASN A 114 14.12 -2.79 -2.43
C ASN A 114 14.52 -2.68 -3.92
N VAL A 115 13.57 -2.44 -4.82
CA VAL A 115 13.85 -2.22 -6.25
C VAL A 115 14.70 -0.96 -6.46
N LEU A 116 14.34 0.14 -5.80
CA LEU A 116 15.09 1.39 -5.88
C LEU A 116 16.52 1.24 -5.35
N CYS A 117 16.70 0.55 -4.22
CA CYS A 117 18.01 0.24 -3.65
C CYS A 117 18.81 -0.72 -4.55
N ALA A 118 18.16 -1.74 -5.13
CA ALA A 118 18.80 -2.65 -6.09
C ALA A 118 19.31 -1.91 -7.33
N TYR A 119 18.54 -0.95 -7.84
CA TYR A 119 18.97 -0.11 -8.94
C TYR A 119 20.23 0.70 -8.60
N LEU A 120 20.31 1.27 -7.39
CA LEU A 120 21.51 2.01 -6.95
C LEU A 120 22.76 1.13 -6.87
N ARG A 121 22.58 -0.19 -6.65
CA ARG A 121 23.65 -1.19 -6.60
C ARG A 121 24.11 -1.71 -7.96
N LEU A 122 23.47 -1.29 -9.07
CA LEU A 122 23.94 -1.63 -10.41
C LEU A 122 25.38 -1.12 -10.64
N PRO A 123 26.16 -1.77 -11.53
CA PRO A 123 27.55 -1.38 -11.80
C PRO A 123 27.70 0.11 -12.07
N TYR A 124 28.69 0.70 -11.42
CA TYR A 124 29.00 2.11 -11.56
C TYR A 124 29.91 2.35 -12.76
N THR A 125 29.52 3.28 -13.63
CA THR A 125 30.40 3.80 -14.69
C THR A 125 30.86 5.19 -14.29
N PRO A 126 32.19 5.41 -14.14
CA PRO A 126 32.72 6.69 -13.68
C PRO A 126 32.47 7.83 -14.67
N ASP A 127 32.58 9.07 -14.19
CA ASP A 127 32.47 10.27 -15.02
C ASP A 127 33.52 10.22 -16.14
N PRO A 128 33.13 10.33 -17.42
CA PRO A 128 34.08 10.46 -18.53
C PRO A 128 34.92 11.75 -18.48
N GLY A 129 34.66 12.67 -17.54
CA GLY A 129 35.39 13.91 -17.34
C GLY A 129 34.97 15.02 -18.30
N SER A 130 35.42 16.24 -18.01
CA SER A 130 35.34 17.37 -18.94
C SER A 130 36.64 17.49 -19.72
N LEU A 131 36.54 17.67 -21.03
CA LEU A 131 37.70 17.99 -21.86
C LEU A 131 38.07 19.47 -21.71
N ASP A 132 39.36 19.76 -21.52
CA ASP A 132 39.87 21.12 -21.63
C ASP A 132 39.95 21.59 -23.11
N ASN A 133 40.30 22.86 -23.33
CA ASN A 133 40.35 23.45 -24.68
C ASN A 133 41.44 22.80 -25.55
N ASP A 134 42.56 22.38 -24.97
CA ASP A 134 43.68 21.80 -25.69
C ASP A 134 43.33 20.38 -26.17
N GLN A 135 42.71 19.60 -25.29
CA GLN A 135 42.16 18.27 -25.59
C GLN A 135 41.05 18.34 -26.63
N GLN A 136 40.13 19.32 -26.51
CA GLN A 136 39.10 19.51 -27.53
C GLN A 136 39.73 19.79 -28.89
N THR A 137 40.68 20.72 -28.96
CA THR A 137 41.31 21.12 -30.23
C THR A 137 42.10 19.98 -30.88
N ALA A 138 42.72 19.11 -30.08
CA ALA A 138 43.46 17.95 -30.55
C ALA A 138 42.58 16.79 -31.06
N MET A 139 41.32 16.70 -30.62
CA MET A 139 40.40 15.63 -31.01
C MET A 139 39.72 15.90 -32.37
N THR A 140 39.52 14.83 -33.13
CA THR A 140 38.68 14.83 -34.34
C THR A 140 37.21 15.10 -34.00
N THR A 141 36.43 15.53 -35.00
CA THR A 141 34.98 15.74 -34.83
C THR A 141 34.28 14.49 -34.31
N GLU A 142 34.61 13.31 -34.85
CA GLU A 142 33.98 12.04 -34.46
C GLU A 142 34.27 11.66 -33.00
N GLU A 143 35.51 11.88 -32.54
CA GLU A 143 35.89 11.65 -31.14
C GLU A 143 35.17 12.59 -30.17
N ARG A 144 34.98 13.86 -30.57
CA ARG A 144 34.23 14.85 -29.78
C ARG A 144 32.77 14.45 -29.64
N GLU A 145 32.10 14.10 -30.75
CA GLU A 145 30.72 13.62 -30.72
C GLU A 145 30.56 12.35 -29.88
N ALA A 146 31.52 11.42 -29.96
CA ALA A 146 31.52 10.21 -29.13
C ALA A 146 31.68 10.54 -27.63
N HIS A 147 32.53 11.51 -27.27
CA HIS A 147 32.66 11.99 -25.90
C HIS A 147 31.37 12.65 -25.41
N GLU A 148 30.73 13.48 -26.23
CA GLU A 148 29.45 14.11 -25.90
C GLU A 148 28.33 13.08 -25.66
N ARG A 149 28.25 12.03 -26.49
CA ARG A 149 27.31 10.91 -26.28
C ARG A 149 27.54 10.22 -24.94
N ARG A 150 28.79 9.84 -24.64
CA ARG A 150 29.15 9.24 -23.33
C ARG A 150 28.80 10.16 -22.16
N ARG A 151 29.01 11.47 -22.29
CA ARG A 151 28.63 12.46 -21.27
C ARG A 151 27.12 12.57 -21.10
N ALA A 152 26.35 12.58 -22.19
CA ALA A 152 24.89 12.62 -22.12
C ALA A 152 24.32 11.37 -21.44
N GLU A 153 24.84 10.19 -21.78
CA GLU A 153 24.48 8.92 -21.15
C GLU A 153 24.85 8.90 -19.65
N PHE A 154 26.05 9.37 -19.31
CA PHE A 154 26.49 9.50 -17.92
C PHE A 154 25.56 10.41 -17.12
N ARG A 155 25.28 11.63 -17.60
CA ARG A 155 24.35 12.56 -16.96
C ARG A 155 22.97 11.94 -16.78
N GLY A 156 22.40 11.36 -17.84
CA GLY A 156 21.08 10.72 -17.77
C GLY A 156 21.01 9.62 -16.71
N ARG A 157 22.06 8.80 -16.57
CA ARG A 157 22.14 7.77 -15.53
C ARG A 157 22.25 8.37 -14.12
N CYS A 158 23.08 9.41 -13.94
CA CYS A 158 23.22 10.12 -12.68
C CYS A 158 21.91 10.77 -12.24
N GLU A 159 21.17 11.40 -13.16
CA GLU A 159 19.84 11.99 -12.86
C GLU A 159 18.86 10.98 -12.26
N VAL A 160 18.84 9.75 -12.79
CA VAL A 160 17.99 8.69 -12.23
C VAL A 160 18.45 8.31 -10.82
N ARG A 161 19.77 8.11 -10.62
CA ARG A 161 20.33 7.77 -9.30
C ARG A 161 20.06 8.85 -8.26
N TYR A 162 20.30 10.11 -8.60
CA TYR A 162 20.05 11.26 -7.72
C TYR A 162 18.57 11.42 -7.40
N THR A 163 17.70 11.16 -8.38
CA THR A 163 16.25 11.16 -8.14
C THR A 163 15.84 10.08 -7.14
N ILE A 164 16.40 8.87 -7.23
CA ILE A 164 16.14 7.80 -6.25
C ILE A 164 16.58 8.23 -4.86
N ILE A 165 17.82 8.73 -4.71
CA ILE A 165 18.36 9.17 -3.42
C ILE A 165 17.51 10.30 -2.84
N ARG A 166 17.14 11.28 -3.66
CA ARG A 166 16.28 12.41 -3.27
C ARG A 166 14.91 11.95 -2.82
N LEU A 167 14.27 11.00 -3.52
CA LEU A 167 12.98 10.46 -3.12
C LEU A 167 13.10 9.72 -1.78
N ILE A 168 14.11 8.86 -1.63
CA ILE A 168 14.37 8.19 -0.34
C ILE A 168 14.53 9.23 0.78
N GLY A 169 15.39 10.24 0.58
CA GLY A 169 15.61 11.30 1.56
C GLY A 169 14.34 12.07 1.91
N ASN A 170 13.53 12.44 0.91
CA ASN A 170 12.27 13.15 1.13
C ASN A 170 11.29 12.35 2.00
N HIS A 171 11.12 11.05 1.74
CA HIS A 171 10.20 10.22 2.54
C HIS A 171 10.73 9.94 3.95
N LEU A 172 12.06 9.92 4.13
CA LEU A 172 12.67 9.77 5.45
C LEU A 172 12.61 11.06 6.29
N ARG A 173 12.49 12.22 5.65
CA ARG A 173 12.29 13.52 6.31
C ARG A 173 10.85 13.81 6.69
N LEU A 174 9.89 13.00 6.21
CA LEU A 174 8.49 13.18 6.57
C LEU A 174 8.30 13.05 8.08
N PRO A 175 7.33 13.78 8.67
CA PRO A 175 7.03 13.68 10.09
C PRO A 175 6.71 12.25 10.52
N VAL A 176 7.04 11.91 11.77
CA VAL A 176 6.67 10.63 12.37
C VAL A 176 5.16 10.47 12.32
N GLY A 177 4.69 9.34 11.78
CA GLY A 177 3.27 9.05 11.61
C GLY A 177 2.66 9.51 10.28
N ASP A 178 3.40 10.21 9.40
CA ASP A 178 2.91 10.44 8.03
C ASP A 178 2.76 9.07 7.31
N PRO A 179 1.59 8.78 6.72
CA PRO A 179 1.33 7.48 6.08
C PRO A 179 2.27 7.18 4.90
N ARG A 180 2.91 8.20 4.31
CA ARG A 180 3.90 8.08 3.23
C ARG A 180 5.33 8.04 3.75
N SER A 181 5.56 8.17 5.05
CA SER A 181 6.91 8.06 5.60
C SER A 181 7.51 6.69 5.30
N TRP A 182 8.78 6.69 4.87
CA TRP A 182 9.55 5.46 4.65
C TRP A 182 10.42 5.11 5.86
N GLN A 183 10.25 5.84 6.95
CA GLN A 183 10.72 5.43 8.26
C GLN A 183 10.22 4.03 8.61
N GLY A 184 11.01 3.25 9.35
CA GLY A 184 10.70 1.86 9.72
C GLY A 184 11.07 0.78 8.71
N HIS A 185 11.54 1.16 7.52
CA HIS A 185 11.82 0.23 6.42
C HIS A 185 13.32 -0.09 6.30
N ASP A 186 13.62 -1.21 5.63
CA ASP A 186 14.99 -1.65 5.38
C ASP A 186 15.57 -0.97 4.13
N PHE A 187 16.83 -0.55 4.20
CA PHE A 187 17.59 0.06 3.10
C PHE A 187 18.94 -0.64 2.90
N ASP A 188 19.09 -1.32 1.77
CA ASP A 188 20.35 -1.97 1.39
C ASP A 188 21.12 -1.15 0.35
N PHE A 189 22.07 -0.35 0.83
CA PHE A 189 23.02 0.40 0.01
C PHE A 189 24.37 -0.31 -0.11
N THR A 190 24.42 -1.63 0.10
CA THR A 190 25.67 -2.39 0.03
C THR A 190 26.35 -2.20 -1.33
N GLY A 191 27.61 -1.73 -1.33
CA GLY A 191 28.39 -1.53 -2.55
C GLY A 191 28.01 -0.31 -3.39
N VAL A 192 27.08 0.53 -2.94
CA VAL A 192 26.67 1.73 -3.68
C VAL A 192 27.80 2.78 -3.65
N ILE A 193 28.13 3.31 -4.82
CA ILE A 193 28.96 4.52 -4.95
C ILE A 193 28.02 5.74 -4.97
N PHE A 194 28.07 6.53 -3.91
CA PHE A 194 27.33 7.78 -3.79
C PHE A 194 28.19 8.91 -4.37
N ASP A 195 27.91 9.22 -5.64
CA ASP A 195 28.58 10.26 -6.44
C ASP A 195 27.90 11.64 -6.37
N GLY A 196 26.87 11.74 -5.53
CA GLY A 196 26.07 12.93 -5.31
C GLY A 196 24.74 12.56 -4.64
N GLY A 197 24.01 13.58 -4.20
CA GLY A 197 22.74 13.41 -3.49
C GLY A 197 22.80 13.89 -2.05
N ASP A 198 21.62 13.90 -1.42
CA ASP A 198 21.41 14.54 -0.13
C ASP A 198 20.46 13.69 0.73
N LEU A 199 20.96 13.29 1.91
CA LEU A 199 20.19 12.66 2.98
C LEU A 199 20.26 13.48 4.28
N HIS A 200 20.59 14.77 4.18
CA HIS A 200 20.57 15.71 5.32
C HIS A 200 19.22 15.65 6.03
N GLY A 201 19.22 15.50 7.36
CA GLY A 201 18.00 15.44 8.15
C GLY A 201 17.09 14.24 7.87
N ALA A 202 17.56 13.23 7.12
CA ALA A 202 16.82 11.99 6.94
C ALA A 202 16.78 11.21 8.27
N CYS A 203 15.59 10.77 8.67
CA CYS A 203 15.38 10.01 9.87
C CYS A 203 15.29 8.53 9.54
N PHE A 204 16.23 7.72 10.01
CA PHE A 204 16.18 6.26 9.95
C PHE A 204 15.74 5.75 11.32
N THR A 205 14.44 5.45 11.46
CA THR A 205 13.84 4.95 12.70
C THR A 205 13.38 3.52 12.47
N ALA A 206 13.81 2.57 13.31
CA ALA A 206 13.58 1.14 13.09
C ALA A 206 14.06 0.66 11.69
N GLY A 207 13.91 -0.64 11.39
CA GLY A 207 14.48 -1.23 10.17
C GLY A 207 16.01 -1.30 10.15
N THR A 208 16.56 -1.88 9.10
CA THR A 208 17.99 -2.13 8.89
C THR A 208 18.50 -1.25 7.76
N ILE A 209 19.58 -0.52 8.02
CA ILE A 209 20.30 0.20 6.98
C ILE A 209 21.72 -0.36 6.83
N SER A 210 22.06 -0.80 5.62
CA SER A 210 23.40 -1.29 5.29
C SER A 210 24.10 -0.35 4.31
N PHE A 211 25.26 0.15 4.73
CA PHE A 211 26.23 0.83 3.86
C PHE A 211 27.48 -0.04 3.66
N ALA A 212 27.37 -1.36 3.81
CA ALA A 212 28.52 -2.25 3.70
C ALA A 212 29.17 -2.11 2.31
N ARG A 213 30.48 -1.78 2.27
CA ARG A 213 31.22 -1.51 1.02
C ARG A 213 30.68 -0.32 0.20
N ALA A 214 29.84 0.53 0.76
CA ALA A 214 29.45 1.77 0.10
C ALA A 214 30.64 2.74 0.06
N THR A 215 30.72 3.54 -1.01
CA THR A 215 31.72 4.59 -1.18
C THR A 215 31.01 5.93 -1.26
N PHE A 216 31.49 6.93 -0.54
CA PHE A 216 30.96 8.29 -0.59
C PHE A 216 32.04 9.19 -1.20
N THR A 217 31.74 9.81 -2.34
CA THR A 217 32.62 10.82 -2.93
C THR A 217 32.26 12.20 -2.37
N ASP A 218 33.11 13.19 -2.66
CA ASP A 218 32.85 14.57 -2.24
C ASP A 218 31.51 15.07 -2.80
N GLY A 219 30.73 15.76 -1.96
CA GLY A 219 29.44 16.35 -2.32
C GLY A 219 28.20 15.62 -1.78
N PHE A 220 28.34 14.46 -1.12
CA PHE A 220 27.20 13.82 -0.45
C PHE A 220 26.99 14.35 0.98
N ASP A 221 25.79 14.85 1.29
CA ASP A 221 25.45 15.38 2.62
C ASP A 221 24.63 14.39 3.48
N PHE A 222 25.17 14.07 4.67
CA PHE A 222 24.54 13.26 5.72
C PHE A 222 24.35 14.03 7.04
N ARG A 223 24.65 15.33 7.07
CA ARG A 223 24.56 16.09 8.32
C ARG A 223 23.14 16.01 8.88
N SER A 224 23.03 15.96 10.20
CA SER A 224 21.73 15.85 10.90
C SER A 224 20.91 14.59 10.57
N ALA A 225 21.43 13.62 9.81
CA ALA A 225 20.76 12.34 9.65
C ALA A 225 20.75 11.58 10.99
N SER A 226 19.57 11.12 11.41
CA SER A 226 19.41 10.43 12.70
C SER A 226 19.25 8.93 12.47
N PHE A 227 20.05 8.13 13.17
CA PHE A 227 19.97 6.67 13.17
C PHE A 227 19.54 6.21 14.56
N LEU A 228 18.23 6.05 14.77
CA LEU A 228 17.68 5.62 16.05
C LEU A 228 17.62 4.08 16.08
N TRP A 229 18.76 3.48 16.40
CA TRP A 229 18.89 2.03 16.63
C TRP A 229 18.67 1.72 18.13
N TRP A 230 17.91 0.66 18.44
CA TRP A 230 17.84 0.11 19.80
C TRP A 230 19.26 -0.27 20.28
N PRO A 231 19.66 0.00 21.54
CA PRO A 231 21.04 -0.17 21.98
C PRO A 231 21.38 -1.65 22.12
N GLY A 232 21.92 -2.27 21.06
CA GLY A 232 22.27 -3.68 21.13
C GLY A 232 23.09 -4.19 19.96
N ARG A 233 24.39 -3.86 19.93
CA ARG A 233 25.49 -4.54 19.18
C ARG A 233 25.89 -3.95 17.80
N LEU A 234 26.57 -2.80 17.81
CA LEU A 234 27.47 -2.41 16.71
C LEU A 234 28.79 -3.20 16.83
N ARG A 235 29.07 -4.13 15.91
CA ARG A 235 30.47 -4.53 15.64
C ARG A 235 31.10 -3.49 14.73
N ARG A 236 31.80 -2.51 15.33
CA ARG A 236 32.76 -1.64 14.62
C ARG A 236 33.99 -2.46 14.19
N ARG A 237 34.06 -2.81 12.91
CA ARG A 237 35.27 -3.11 12.10
C ARG A 237 34.77 -2.95 10.64
N ASP A 238 35.20 -2.03 9.78
CA ASP A 238 36.41 -1.24 9.68
C ASP A 238 36.07 0.05 8.91
N VAL A 239 36.41 1.21 9.47
CA VAL A 239 36.63 2.44 8.69
C VAL A 239 38.13 2.68 8.77
N LEU A 240 38.87 2.20 7.77
CA LEU A 240 40.29 2.49 7.64
C LEU A 240 40.61 3.03 6.25
N ARG A 241 41.03 4.30 6.28
CA ARG A 241 42.05 4.98 5.47
C ARG A 241 41.85 5.16 3.96
N ARG A 242 41.79 6.45 3.58
CA ARG A 242 42.29 6.99 2.31
C ARG A 242 43.73 6.54 2.06
N PRO A 243 44.16 6.24 0.82
CA PRO A 243 45.54 6.48 0.41
C PRO A 243 45.72 7.94 -0.02
N GLY A 244 46.94 8.43 0.15
CA GLY A 244 47.35 9.80 -0.18
C GLY A 244 47.57 10.05 -1.66
#